data_AF-A0A7C6P4V2-F1
#
_entry.id   AF-A0A7C6P4V2-F1
#
_cell.length_a   1.000
_cell.length_b   1.000
_cell.length_c   1.000
_cell.angle_alpha   90.00
_cell.angle_beta   90.00
_cell.angle_gamma   90.00
#
_symmetry.space_group_name_H-M   'P 1'
#
loop_
_entity.id
_entity.type
_entity.pdbx_description
1 polymer ?
#
loop_
_entity_poly.entity_id
_entity_poly.type
_entity_poly.pdbx_seq_one_letter_code
_entity_poly.pdbx_strand_id
1 'polypeptide(L)'
;MGSILVSQAMLSGGLSSYITLNTLFGAVVVLAVVVLLMLITYFVNIKPNLKDDPTEAPSPASNAVANTIAQIEKSEEVELASDCELVAVITAAIYASMGDAVPKDGFVVRSIRRVNNKKWMNA
;
A
#
# COMPACT_ATOMS: atom_id res chain seq x y z
N MET A 1 -20.40 -24.07 49.61
CA MET A 1 -19.32 -23.21 49.07
C MET A 1 -18.33 -23.94 48.16
N GLY A 2 -18.03 -25.23 48.38
CA GLY A 2 -17.03 -25.97 47.58
C GLY A 2 -17.43 -26.36 46.14
N SER A 3 -18.72 -26.54 45.84
CA SER A 3 -19.19 -26.94 44.50
C SER A 3 -19.03 -25.85 43.43
N ILE A 4 -19.08 -24.58 43.82
CA ILE A 4 -18.90 -23.44 42.91
C ILE A 4 -17.44 -23.32 42.46
N LEU A 5 -16.48 -23.66 43.33
CA LEU A 5 -15.04 -23.57 43.02
C LEU A 5 -14.58 -24.66 42.03
N VAL A 6 -15.11 -25.88 42.17
CA VAL A 6 -14.80 -26.98 41.22
C VAL A 6 -15.38 -26.69 39.83
N SER A 7 -16.57 -26.09 39.78
CA SER A 7 -17.20 -25.70 38.51
C SER A 7 -16.40 -24.61 37.78
N GLN A 8 -15.90 -23.59 38.49
CA GLN A 8 -15.07 -22.53 37.90
C GLN A 8 -13.72 -23.04 37.37
N ALA A 9 -13.10 -24.01 38.04
CA ALA A 9 -11.84 -24.61 37.59
C ALA A 9 -11.99 -25.44 36.31
N MET A 10 -13.08 -26.23 36.21
CA MET A 10 -13.42 -26.99 34.99
C MET A 10 -13.75 -26.05 33.82
N LEU A 11 -14.46 -24.95 34.09
CA LEU A 11 -14.85 -23.97 33.08
C LEU A 11 -13.64 -23.20 32.53
N SER A 12 -12.69 -22.82 33.39
CA SER A 12 -11.43 -22.16 33.02
C SER A 12 -10.49 -23.05 32.18
N GLY A 13 -10.39 -24.34 32.50
CA GLY A 13 -9.53 -25.28 31.76
C GLY A 13 -10.02 -25.56 30.34
N GLY A 14 -11.34 -25.71 30.17
CA GLY A 14 -11.95 -25.83 28.84
C GLY A 14 -11.86 -24.53 28.03
N LEU A 15 -11.95 -23.39 28.72
CA LEU A 15 -11.87 -22.07 28.11
C LEU A 15 -10.48 -21.82 27.48
N SER A 16 -9.44 -22.12 28.24
CA SER A 16 -8.05 -21.92 27.80
C SER A 16 -7.72 -22.76 26.56
N SER A 17 -8.24 -23.99 26.51
CA SER A 17 -7.99 -24.91 25.39
C SER A 17 -8.58 -24.39 24.07
N TYR A 18 -9.81 -23.84 24.07
CA TYR A 18 -10.36 -23.30 22.82
C TYR A 18 -9.63 -22.04 22.35
N ILE A 19 -9.20 -21.18 23.30
CA ILE A 19 -8.46 -19.95 22.97
C ILE A 19 -7.15 -20.32 22.28
N THR A 20 -6.44 -21.30 22.85
CA THR A 20 -5.20 -21.81 22.30
C THR A 20 -5.40 -22.47 20.93
N LEU A 21 -6.50 -23.20 20.72
CA LEU A 21 -6.77 -23.82 19.42
C LEU A 21 -7.07 -22.79 18.34
N ASN A 22 -7.92 -21.79 18.61
CA ASN A 22 -8.23 -20.76 17.61
C ASN A 22 -7.03 -19.86 17.29
N THR A 23 -6.19 -19.53 18.27
CA THR A 23 -4.97 -18.75 17.99
C THR A 23 -3.97 -19.55 17.16
N LEU A 24 -3.84 -20.86 17.42
CA LEU A 24 -2.95 -21.74 16.66
C LEU A 24 -3.45 -21.89 15.21
N PHE A 25 -4.74 -22.17 15.01
CA PHE A 25 -5.32 -22.24 13.67
C PHE A 25 -5.23 -20.91 12.92
N GLY A 26 -5.52 -19.78 13.58
CA GLY A 26 -5.38 -18.45 13.00
C GLY A 26 -3.95 -18.14 12.57
N ALA A 27 -2.96 -18.44 13.42
CA ALA A 27 -1.55 -18.24 13.11
C ALA A 27 -1.07 -19.12 11.95
N VAL A 28 -1.52 -20.38 11.90
CA VAL A 28 -1.17 -21.32 10.82
C VAL A 28 -1.79 -20.90 9.50
N VAL A 29 -3.06 -20.45 9.48
CA VAL A 29 -3.73 -20.02 8.25
C VAL A 29 -3.05 -18.78 7.66
N VAL A 30 -2.71 -17.78 8.49
CA VAL A 30 -2.01 -16.58 8.01
C VAL A 30 -0.63 -16.94 7.44
N LEU A 31 0.12 -17.83 8.09
CA LEU A 31 1.40 -18.33 7.58
C LEU A 31 1.23 -19.08 6.25
N ALA A 32 0.21 -19.94 6.15
CA ALA A 32 -0.06 -20.72 4.94
C ALA A 32 -0.41 -19.82 3.73
N VAL A 33 -1.20 -18.76 3.93
CA VAL A 33 -1.55 -17.82 2.86
C VAL A 33 -0.32 -17.07 2.33
N VAL A 34 0.58 -16.62 3.22
CA VAL A 34 1.82 -15.92 2.80
C VAL A 34 2.71 -16.84 1.96
N VAL A 35 2.89 -18.09 2.40
CA VAL A 35 3.66 -19.09 1.64
C VAL A 35 3.01 -19.40 0.29
N LEU A 36 1.68 -19.51 0.24
CA LEU A 36 0.95 -19.76 -1.00
C LEU A 36 1.11 -18.63 -2.02
N LEU A 37 1.07 -17.37 -1.59
CA LEU A 37 1.29 -16.21 -2.47
C LEU A 37 2.71 -16.16 -3.02
N MET A 38 3.73 -16.50 -2.20
CA MET A 38 5.11 -16.63 -2.68
C MET A 38 5.24 -17.72 -3.75
N LEU A 39 4.56 -18.85 -3.56
CA LEU A 39 4.61 -19.98 -4.47
C LEU A 39 3.95 -19.66 -5.82
N ILE A 40 2.77 -19.02 -5.81
CA ILE A 40 2.07 -18.58 -7.03
C ILE A 40 2.94 -17.61 -7.83
N THR A 41 3.52 -16.60 -7.18
CA THR A 41 4.37 -15.61 -7.86
C THR A 41 5.65 -16.21 -8.41
N TYR A 42 6.25 -17.18 -7.71
CA TYR A 42 7.42 -17.92 -8.19
C TYR A 42 7.15 -18.68 -9.50
N PHE A 43 6.03 -19.40 -9.60
CA PHE A 43 5.69 -20.13 -10.82
C PHE A 43 5.35 -19.23 -12.01
N VAL A 44 4.70 -18.08 -11.77
CA VAL A 44 4.36 -17.13 -12.83
C VAL A 44 5.60 -16.37 -13.36
N ASN A 45 6.65 -16.23 -12.55
CA ASN A 45 7.90 -15.59 -12.96
C ASN A 45 8.81 -16.49 -13.83
N ILE A 46 8.48 -17.76 -14.00
CA ILE A 46 9.20 -18.68 -14.90
C ILE A 46 8.63 -18.50 -16.32
N LYS A 47 8.88 -17.34 -16.94
CA LYS A 47 8.70 -17.18 -18.40
C LYS A 47 9.98 -17.61 -19.10
N PRO A 48 9.94 -18.52 -20.10
CA PRO A 48 11.11 -18.77 -20.93
C PRO A 48 11.33 -17.54 -21.83
N ASN A 49 12.53 -16.99 -21.77
CA ASN A 49 12.98 -15.94 -22.67
C ASN A 49 12.98 -16.48 -24.11
N LEU A 50 11.97 -16.14 -24.90
CA LEU A 50 11.98 -16.34 -26.35
C LEU A 50 11.96 -14.96 -27.01
N LYS A 51 13.08 -14.59 -27.62
CA LYS A 51 13.25 -13.38 -28.41
C LYS A 51 13.00 -13.70 -29.89
N ASP A 52 12.27 -12.82 -30.57
CA ASP A 52 12.61 -12.15 -31.86
C ASP A 52 11.35 -11.79 -32.71
N ASP A 53 11.27 -10.50 -33.09
CA ASP A 53 10.24 -9.70 -33.81
C ASP A 53 10.08 -10.06 -35.33
N PRO A 54 9.34 -9.34 -36.24
CA PRO A 54 8.43 -8.17 -36.13
C PRO A 54 7.10 -8.26 -36.95
N THR A 55 6.04 -7.50 -36.59
CA THR A 55 5.00 -7.10 -37.56
C THR A 55 4.40 -5.75 -37.16
N GLU A 56 4.43 -4.84 -38.14
CA GLU A 56 4.02 -3.44 -38.13
C GLU A 56 2.49 -3.30 -37.92
N ALA A 57 2.09 -2.63 -36.85
CA ALA A 57 0.72 -2.18 -36.57
C ALA A 57 0.81 -0.86 -35.79
N PRO A 58 -0.24 0.00 -35.86
CA PRO A 58 -0.13 1.46 -35.92
C PRO A 58 0.74 1.99 -34.79
N SER A 59 1.77 2.78 -35.13
CA SER A 59 2.84 3.27 -34.24
C SER A 59 2.45 3.13 -32.76
N PRO A 60 2.91 2.06 -32.08
CA PRO A 60 2.58 1.83 -30.68
C PRO A 60 3.08 2.98 -29.82
N ALA A 61 3.97 3.84 -30.31
CA ALA A 61 4.41 5.03 -29.62
C ALA A 61 3.29 6.06 -29.39
N SER A 62 2.33 6.25 -30.30
CA SER A 62 1.25 7.23 -30.08
C SER A 62 0.22 6.74 -29.05
N ASN A 63 -0.21 5.48 -29.18
CA ASN A 63 -1.10 4.84 -28.21
C ASN A 63 -0.40 4.54 -26.88
N ALA A 64 0.89 4.20 -26.87
CA ALA A 64 1.65 4.04 -25.65
C ALA A 64 1.89 5.39 -24.97
N VAL A 65 2.18 6.47 -25.68
CA VAL A 65 2.30 7.80 -25.07
C VAL A 65 0.96 8.22 -24.48
N ALA A 66 -0.16 8.08 -25.20
CA ALA A 66 -1.49 8.40 -24.67
C ALA A 66 -1.90 7.52 -23.48
N ASN A 67 -1.63 6.21 -23.53
CA ASN A 67 -1.92 5.28 -22.43
C ASN A 67 -0.96 5.49 -21.25
N THR A 68 0.30 5.85 -21.49
CA THR A 68 1.26 6.22 -20.45
C THR A 68 0.85 7.51 -19.79
N ILE A 69 0.38 8.52 -20.53
CA ILE A 69 -0.18 9.76 -19.98
C ILE A 69 -1.41 9.44 -19.12
N ALA A 70 -2.36 8.66 -19.64
CA ALA A 70 -3.56 8.28 -18.88
C ALA A 70 -3.25 7.42 -17.63
N GLN A 71 -2.21 6.58 -17.69
CA GLN A 71 -1.76 5.76 -16.57
C GLN A 71 -0.97 6.57 -15.55
N ILE A 72 -0.20 7.57 -15.99
CA ILE A 72 0.47 8.54 -15.11
C ILE A 72 -0.58 9.38 -14.39
N GLU A 73 -1.54 9.98 -15.10
CA GLU A 73 -2.61 10.78 -14.49
C GLU A 73 -3.40 9.96 -13.46
N LYS A 74 -3.76 8.71 -13.80
CA LYS A 74 -4.46 7.81 -12.87
C LYS A 74 -3.59 7.39 -11.69
N SER A 75 -2.28 7.20 -11.88
CA SER A 75 -1.36 6.86 -10.80
C SER A 75 -1.09 8.04 -9.88
N GLU A 76 -0.98 9.25 -10.43
CA GLU A 76 -0.77 10.51 -9.70
C GLU A 76 -2.01 10.87 -8.86
N GLU A 77 -3.22 10.70 -9.39
CA GLU A 77 -4.44 10.94 -8.62
C GLU A 77 -4.60 9.93 -7.46
N VAL A 78 -4.19 8.68 -7.65
CA VAL A 78 -4.23 7.65 -6.59
C VAL A 78 -3.18 7.89 -5.50
N GLU A 79 -1.96 8.32 -5.86
CA GLU A 79 -0.88 8.61 -4.89
C GLU A 79 -1.18 9.89 -4.08
N LEU A 80 -1.80 10.90 -4.69
CA LEU A 80 -2.21 12.12 -3.99
C LEU A 80 -3.46 11.89 -3.11
N ALA A 81 -4.36 10.98 -3.49
CA ALA A 81 -5.50 10.61 -2.67
C ALA A 81 -5.09 10.02 -1.31
N SER A 82 -3.95 9.34 -1.23
CA SER A 82 -3.42 8.82 0.04
C SER A 82 -2.80 9.89 0.96
N ASP A 83 -2.37 11.03 0.41
CA ASP A 83 -1.57 12.04 1.13
C ASP A 83 -2.32 13.37 1.37
N CYS A 84 -3.66 13.32 1.44
CA CYS A 84 -4.51 14.51 1.63
C CYS A 84 -4.16 15.31 2.89
N GLU A 85 -3.73 14.64 3.97
CA GLU A 85 -3.28 15.28 5.21
C GLU A 85 -2.03 16.15 4.99
N LEU A 86 -1.06 15.67 4.21
CA LEU A 86 0.14 16.42 3.88
C LEU A 86 -0.18 17.64 3.02
N VAL A 87 -1.08 17.48 2.03
CA VAL A 87 -1.54 18.58 1.17
C VAL A 87 -2.19 19.69 2.01
N ALA A 88 -3.03 19.34 2.99
CA ALA A 88 -3.68 20.31 3.87
C ALA A 88 -2.67 21.10 4.72
N VAL A 89 -1.68 20.42 5.33
CA VAL A 89 -0.64 21.08 6.13
C VAL A 89 0.23 22.00 5.27
N ILE A 90 0.63 21.57 4.07
CA ILE A 90 1.40 22.38 3.13
C ILE A 90 0.59 23.61 2.70
N THR A 91 -0.69 23.43 2.36
CA THR A 91 -1.59 24.53 1.95
C THR A 91 -1.77 25.53 3.09
N ALA A 92 -1.99 25.05 4.31
CA ALA A 92 -2.10 25.90 5.50
C ALA A 92 -0.79 26.65 5.79
N ALA A 93 0.37 26.00 5.64
CA ALA A 93 1.68 26.64 5.83
C ALA A 93 1.95 27.73 4.79
N ILE A 94 1.60 27.49 3.51
CA ILE A 94 1.71 28.50 2.45
C ILE A 94 0.76 29.67 2.74
N TYR A 95 -0.51 29.38 3.09
CA TYR A 95 -1.47 30.42 3.45
C TYR A 95 -1.03 31.22 4.67
N ALA A 96 -0.43 30.59 5.68
CA ALA A 96 0.15 31.29 6.82
C ALA A 96 1.37 32.15 6.43
N SER A 97 2.20 31.71 5.48
CA SER A 97 3.40 32.43 5.04
C SER A 97 3.11 33.60 4.10
N MET A 98 2.10 33.47 3.25
CA MET A 98 1.78 34.44 2.19
C MET A 98 0.47 35.20 2.46
N GLY A 99 -0.33 34.76 3.45
CA GLY A 99 -1.58 35.40 3.87
C GLY A 99 -2.67 35.38 2.80
N ASP A 100 -3.57 36.36 2.85
CA ASP A 100 -4.68 36.52 1.90
C ASP A 100 -4.26 36.85 0.46
N ALA A 101 -2.95 37.02 0.21
CA ALA A 101 -2.42 37.20 -1.13
C ALA A 101 -2.34 35.88 -1.93
N VAL A 102 -2.62 34.73 -1.30
CA VAL A 102 -2.62 33.41 -1.96
C VAL A 102 -3.94 33.21 -2.72
N PRO A 103 -3.91 33.06 -4.07
CA PRO A 103 -5.09 32.70 -4.83
C PRO A 103 -5.55 31.30 -4.43
N LYS A 104 -6.84 31.13 -4.10
CA LYS A 104 -7.41 29.86 -3.61
C LYS A 104 -7.18 28.69 -4.56
N ASP A 105 -7.15 28.96 -5.87
CA ASP A 105 -6.95 27.96 -6.92
C ASP A 105 -5.56 28.06 -7.57
N GLY A 106 -4.66 28.88 -7.01
CA GLY A 106 -3.35 29.17 -7.61
C GLY A 106 -2.27 28.13 -7.32
N PHE A 107 -2.50 27.22 -6.37
CA PHE A 107 -1.51 26.25 -5.93
C PHE A 107 -2.11 24.84 -5.93
N VAL A 108 -1.57 23.98 -6.80
CA VAL A 108 -1.95 22.56 -6.90
C VAL A 108 -0.71 21.71 -6.65
N VAL A 109 -0.80 20.78 -5.70
CA VAL A 109 0.29 19.84 -5.39
C VAL A 109 0.21 18.66 -6.34
N ARG A 110 1.13 18.59 -7.30
CA ARG A 110 1.19 17.53 -8.34
C ARG A 110 1.83 16.22 -7.90
N SER A 111 2.71 16.24 -6.90
CA SER A 111 3.41 15.05 -6.42
C SER A 111 4.09 15.32 -5.08
N ILE A 112 4.11 14.34 -4.18
CA ILE A 112 4.82 14.42 -2.89
C ILE A 112 5.84 13.29 -2.85
N ARG A 113 7.13 13.62 -2.82
CA ARG A 113 8.20 12.61 -2.70
C ARG A 113 9.08 12.91 -1.49
N ARG A 114 9.22 11.92 -0.62
CA ARG A 114 10.18 11.98 0.48
C ARG A 114 11.61 11.90 -0.06
N VAL A 115 12.38 12.98 0.11
CA VAL A 115 13.81 12.98 -0.23
C VAL A 115 14.62 12.26 0.84
N ASN A 116 15.66 11.53 0.43
CA ASN A 116 16.60 10.92 1.38
C ASN A 116 17.58 11.98 1.89
N ASN A 117 17.62 12.18 3.21
CA ASN A 117 18.27 13.35 3.80
C ASN A 117 19.80 13.39 3.66
N LYS A 118 20.40 12.26 3.33
CA LYS A 118 21.85 12.13 3.19
C LYS A 118 22.44 12.96 2.04
N LYS A 119 21.65 13.31 1.02
CA LYS A 119 22.16 14.00 -0.17
C LYS A 119 22.20 15.53 -0.02
N TRP A 120 21.31 16.12 0.79
CA TRP A 120 21.21 17.57 0.93
C TRP A 120 21.95 18.13 2.16
N MET A 121 22.22 17.31 3.17
CA MET A 121 23.06 17.71 4.32
C MET A 121 24.56 17.79 4.00
N ASN A 122 24.98 17.24 2.85
CA ASN A 122 26.38 17.18 2.42
C ASN A 122 26.67 18.10 1.22
N ALA A 123 25.69 18.94 0.82
CA ALA A 123 25.83 19.97 -0.20
C ALA A 123 26.02 21.32 0.49
#